data_AF-A0A536LVZ6-F1
#
_entry.id   AF-A0A536LVZ6-F1
#
_cell.length_a   1.000
_cell.length_b   1.000
_cell.length_c   1.000
_cell.angle_alpha   90.00
_cell.angle_beta   90.00
_cell.angle_gamma   90.00
#
_symmetry.space_group_name_H-M   'P 1'
#
loop_
_entity.id
_entity.type
_entity.pdbx_description
1 polymer ?
#
loop_
_entity_poly.entity_id
_entity_poly.type
_entity_poly.pdbx_seq_one_letter_code
_entity_poly.pdbx_strand_id
1 'polypeptide(L)'
;MSEFDSEKDALLSDLQASRAKLHDVVAGLSSDDLSSARPGSWPVSKILDHVVHSERLYAQLISVFSGVGTSVEPSGTPSSSAEALAALEVTRKAVLDGIGYVKEEDFYRLQTIGHEEYSVLSILENVASHDREHAEQIRKTIGER
;
A
#
# COMPACT_ATOMS: atom_id res chain seq x y z
N MET A 1 -21.67 11.35 14.55
CA MET A 1 -20.76 10.59 13.67
C MET A 1 -21.48 9.31 13.33
N SER A 2 -21.63 9.00 12.05
CA SER A 2 -22.26 7.73 11.65
C SER A 2 -21.32 6.55 11.95
N GLU A 3 -21.86 5.33 11.93
CA GLU A 3 -21.05 4.11 12.03
C GLU A 3 -20.05 4.04 10.86
N PHE A 4 -20.52 4.35 9.65
CA PHE A 4 -19.69 4.50 8.45
C PHE A 4 -18.53 5.49 8.63
N ASP A 5 -18.79 6.70 9.12
CA ASP A 5 -17.73 7.70 9.33
C ASP A 5 -16.68 7.18 10.33
N SER A 6 -17.15 6.53 11.41
CA SER A 6 -16.28 6.01 12.47
C SER A 6 -15.37 4.88 11.97
N GLU A 7 -15.91 3.96 11.16
CA GLU A 7 -15.17 2.84 10.60
C GLU A 7 -14.21 3.30 9.49
N LYS A 8 -14.65 4.22 8.63
CA LYS A 8 -13.80 4.86 7.62
C LYS A 8 -12.61 5.56 8.29
N ASP A 9 -12.85 6.34 9.36
CA ASP A 9 -11.79 7.02 10.10
C ASP A 9 -10.81 6.04 10.77
N ALA A 10 -11.32 4.92 11.31
CA ALA A 10 -10.49 3.86 11.89
C ALA A 10 -9.59 3.21 10.83
N LEU A 11 -10.12 2.88 9.66
CA LEU A 11 -9.36 2.30 8.54
C LEU A 11 -8.32 3.27 7.98
N LEU A 12 -8.66 4.56 7.85
CA LEU A 12 -7.71 5.60 7.43
C LEU A 12 -6.57 5.77 8.47
N SER A 13 -6.89 5.71 9.76
CA SER A 13 -5.90 5.76 10.83
C SER A 13 -4.98 4.54 10.81
N ASP A 14 -5.52 3.35 10.57
CA ASP A 14 -4.73 2.12 10.46
C ASP A 14 -3.84 2.12 9.22
N LEU A 15 -4.33 2.60 8.08
CA LEU A 15 -3.51 2.83 6.88
C LEU A 15 -2.35 3.79 7.17
N GLN A 16 -2.60 4.89 7.86
CA GLN A 16 -1.54 5.82 8.24
C GLN A 16 -0.51 5.15 9.15
N ALA A 17 -0.96 4.40 10.16
CA ALA A 17 -0.09 3.71 11.11
C ALA A 17 0.73 2.59 10.44
N SER A 18 0.14 1.81 9.53
CA SER A 18 0.82 0.75 8.79
C SER A 18 1.90 1.34 7.88
N ARG A 19 1.58 2.43 7.16
CA ARG A 19 2.52 3.11 6.28
C ARG A 19 3.66 3.76 7.04
N ALA A 20 3.39 4.37 8.20
CA ALA A 20 4.44 4.92 9.05
C ALA A 20 5.45 3.83 9.46
N LYS A 21 4.97 2.64 9.85
CA LYS A 21 5.85 1.51 10.19
C LYS A 21 6.70 1.05 9.02
N LEU A 22 6.16 0.99 7.81
CA LEU A 22 6.92 0.65 6.61
C LEU A 22 7.93 1.77 6.28
N HIS A 23 7.48 3.02 6.32
CA HIS A 23 8.30 4.21 6.05
C HIS A 23 9.52 4.24 6.97
N ASP A 24 9.34 4.02 8.28
CA ASP A 24 10.44 4.02 9.25
C ASP A 24 11.51 2.97 8.91
N VAL A 25 11.09 1.77 8.46
CA VAL A 25 12.02 0.73 8.02
C VAL A 25 12.76 1.16 6.76
N VAL A 26 12.04 1.69 5.77
CA VAL A 26 12.61 2.07 4.47
C VAL A 26 13.56 3.27 4.59
N ALA A 27 13.24 4.24 5.45
CA ALA A 27 14.07 5.41 5.69
C ALA A 27 15.45 5.06 6.26
N GLY A 28 15.56 3.95 7.00
CA GLY A 28 16.82 3.45 7.55
C GLY A 28 17.66 2.60 6.59
N LEU A 29 17.18 2.28 5.38
CA LEU A 29 17.89 1.41 4.45
C LEU A 29 19.07 2.12 3.78
N SER A 30 20.22 1.44 3.79
CA SER A 30 21.34 1.75 2.92
C SER A 30 21.17 1.12 1.52
N SER A 31 22.02 1.52 0.57
CA SER A 31 22.05 0.90 -0.77
C SER A 31 22.36 -0.60 -0.72
N ASP A 32 23.21 -1.06 0.21
CA ASP A 32 23.53 -2.48 0.37
C ASP A 32 22.31 -3.28 0.89
N ASP A 33 21.53 -2.68 1.79
CA ASP A 33 20.30 -3.28 2.31
C ASP A 33 19.29 -3.55 1.19
N LEU A 34 19.21 -2.69 0.16
CA LEU A 34 18.32 -2.89 -1.00
C LEU A 34 18.66 -4.12 -1.84
N SER A 35 19.92 -4.53 -1.85
CA SER A 35 20.39 -5.75 -2.52
C SER A 35 20.27 -7.01 -1.65
N SER A 36 20.01 -6.85 -0.35
CA SER A 36 19.97 -7.94 0.61
C SER A 36 18.74 -8.83 0.41
N ALA A 37 18.94 -10.14 0.51
CA ALA A 37 17.90 -11.15 0.37
C ALA A 37 18.20 -12.36 1.27
N ARG A 38 17.16 -12.99 1.83
CA ARG A 38 17.28 -14.34 2.40
C ARG A 38 17.35 -15.39 1.27
N PRO A 39 17.99 -16.55 1.46
CA PRO A 39 17.98 -17.62 0.47
C PRO A 39 16.55 -17.99 0.04
N GLY A 40 16.31 -18.01 -1.27
CA GLY A 40 14.98 -18.30 -1.84
C GLY A 40 13.95 -17.17 -1.73
N SER A 41 14.35 -15.97 -1.30
CA SER A 41 13.49 -14.78 -1.20
C SER A 41 13.89 -13.70 -2.20
N TRP A 42 13.00 -12.73 -2.41
CA TRP A 42 13.33 -11.52 -3.18
C TRP A 42 14.28 -10.59 -2.42
N PRO A 43 15.14 -9.83 -3.13
CA PRO A 43 15.87 -8.74 -2.52
C PRO A 43 14.91 -7.63 -2.07
N VAL A 44 15.33 -6.84 -1.06
CA VAL A 44 14.52 -5.74 -0.49
C VAL A 44 14.02 -4.78 -1.57
N SER A 45 14.85 -4.41 -2.55
CA SER A 45 14.44 -3.59 -3.69
C SER A 45 13.24 -4.17 -4.46
N LYS A 46 13.21 -5.49 -4.67
CA LYS A 46 12.08 -6.17 -5.33
C LYS A 46 10.85 -6.31 -4.44
N ILE A 47 11.03 -6.41 -3.11
CA ILE A 47 9.91 -6.33 -2.16
C ILE A 47 9.28 -4.93 -2.25
N LEU A 48 10.07 -3.86 -2.28
CA LEU A 48 9.57 -2.49 -2.38
C LEU A 48 8.87 -2.21 -3.72
N ASP A 49 9.45 -2.69 -4.82
CA ASP A 49 8.83 -2.67 -6.15
C ASP A 49 7.44 -3.34 -6.10
N HIS A 50 7.35 -4.51 -5.46
CA HIS A 50 6.08 -5.21 -5.26
C HIS A 50 5.08 -4.41 -4.43
N VAL A 51 5.49 -3.79 -3.33
CA VAL A 51 4.59 -2.96 -2.49
C VAL A 51 3.99 -1.81 -3.29
N VAL A 52 4.84 -1.04 -3.98
CA VAL A 52 4.42 0.09 -4.81
C VAL A 52 3.50 -0.38 -5.94
N HIS A 53 3.86 -1.49 -6.60
CA HIS A 53 3.04 -2.05 -7.67
C HIS A 53 1.65 -2.47 -7.17
N SER A 54 1.58 -3.21 -6.06
CA SER A 54 0.31 -3.68 -5.49
C SER A 54 -0.57 -2.52 -5.02
N GLU A 55 -0.01 -1.51 -4.36
CA GLU A 55 -0.79 -0.34 -3.93
C GLU A 55 -1.35 0.46 -5.10
N ARG A 56 -0.61 0.56 -6.22
CA ARG A 56 -1.15 1.13 -7.46
C ARG A 56 -2.33 0.32 -7.98
N LEU A 57 -2.27 -1.02 -7.95
CA LEU A 57 -3.41 -1.85 -8.35
C LEU A 57 -4.61 -1.61 -7.42
N TYR A 58 -4.40 -1.48 -6.11
CA TYR A 58 -5.47 -1.12 -5.18
C TYR A 58 -6.07 0.26 -5.46
N ALA A 59 -5.25 1.26 -5.82
CA ALA A 59 -5.75 2.56 -6.26
C ALA A 59 -6.65 2.41 -7.52
N GLN A 60 -6.24 1.58 -8.48
CA GLN A 60 -7.04 1.29 -9.67
C GLN A 60 -8.35 0.57 -9.30
N LEU A 61 -8.34 -0.37 -8.37
CA LEU A 61 -9.58 -1.00 -7.87
C LEU A 61 -10.50 0.04 -7.23
N ILE A 62 -9.98 0.93 -6.38
CA ILE A 62 -10.77 2.03 -5.78
C ILE A 62 -11.36 2.96 -6.85
N SER A 63 -10.69 3.15 -7.99
CA SER A 63 -11.22 3.95 -9.10
C SER A 63 -12.51 3.37 -9.70
N VAL A 64 -12.69 2.04 -9.64
CA VAL A 64 -13.93 1.37 -10.08
C VAL A 64 -15.10 1.74 -9.18
N PHE A 65 -14.88 1.82 -7.87
CA PHE A 65 -15.91 2.20 -6.89
C PHE A 65 -16.19 3.70 -6.87
N SER A 66 -15.14 4.52 -6.90
CA SER A 66 -15.25 5.98 -6.83
C SER A 66 -15.72 6.62 -8.14
N GLY A 67 -15.57 5.93 -9.28
CA GLY A 67 -15.85 6.47 -10.60
C GLY A 67 -14.87 7.56 -11.07
N VAL A 68 -13.84 7.85 -10.27
CA VAL A 68 -12.78 8.82 -10.58
C VAL A 68 -11.54 8.04 -10.97
N GLY A 69 -11.13 8.18 -12.23
CA GLY A 69 -9.93 7.52 -12.74
C GLY A 69 -8.69 7.90 -11.94
N THR A 70 -7.81 6.92 -11.71
CA THR A 70 -6.49 7.15 -11.11
C THR A 70 -5.42 6.78 -12.13
N SER A 71 -4.37 7.60 -12.22
CA SER A 71 -3.20 7.31 -13.03
C SER A 71 -1.96 7.50 -12.18
N VAL A 72 -1.37 6.39 -11.77
CA VAL A 72 -0.03 6.36 -11.18
C VAL A 72 0.85 5.62 -12.16
N GLU A 73 1.83 6.33 -12.71
CA GLU A 73 2.78 5.73 -13.64
C GLU A 73 3.56 4.61 -12.94
N PRO A 74 3.83 3.49 -13.63
CA PRO A 74 4.74 2.48 -13.09
C PRO A 74 6.10 3.11 -12.82
N SER A 75 6.56 3.03 -11.58
CA SER A 75 7.97 3.16 -11.26
C SER A 75 8.65 1.80 -11.42
N GLY A 76 9.93 1.83 -11.81
CA GLY A 76 10.76 0.63 -11.81
C GLY A 76 11.17 0.24 -10.39
N THR A 77 11.93 -0.85 -10.27
CA THR A 77 12.54 -1.26 -9.01
C THR A 77 13.39 -0.12 -8.42
N PRO A 78 13.12 0.32 -7.17
CA PRO A 78 13.82 1.46 -6.59
C PRO A 78 15.30 1.15 -6.36
N SER A 79 16.16 2.13 -6.67
CA SER A 79 17.62 2.05 -6.50
C SER A 79 18.12 2.70 -5.21
N SER A 80 17.27 3.47 -4.53
CA SER A 80 17.55 4.10 -3.24
C SER A 80 16.33 4.07 -2.32
N SER A 81 16.55 4.24 -1.01
CA SER A 81 15.47 4.42 -0.04
C SER A 81 14.63 5.66 -0.36
N ALA A 82 15.24 6.76 -0.78
CA ALA A 82 14.54 7.97 -1.18
C ALA A 82 13.58 7.75 -2.36
N GLU A 83 14.00 7.00 -3.38
CA GLU A 83 13.14 6.62 -4.51
C GLU A 83 11.97 5.73 -4.06
N ALA A 84 12.23 4.76 -3.19
CA ALA A 84 11.19 3.90 -2.64
C ALA A 84 10.17 4.71 -1.83
N LEU A 85 10.63 5.62 -0.96
CA LEU A 85 9.75 6.48 -0.15
C LEU A 85 8.89 7.40 -1.02
N ALA A 86 9.48 8.04 -2.03
CA ALA A 86 8.74 8.88 -2.97
C ALA A 86 7.67 8.09 -3.72
N ALA A 87 8.00 6.88 -4.18
CA ALA A 87 7.04 6.00 -4.85
C ALA A 87 5.90 5.58 -3.93
N LEU A 88 6.20 5.20 -2.67
CA LEU A 88 5.21 4.87 -1.65
C LEU A 88 4.28 6.07 -1.34
N GLU A 89 4.82 7.28 -1.27
CA GLU A 89 4.01 8.49 -1.05
C GLU A 89 3.03 8.72 -2.20
N VAL A 90 3.49 8.62 -3.44
CA VAL A 90 2.68 8.82 -4.63
C VAL A 90 1.54 7.79 -4.70
N THR A 91 1.83 6.50 -4.47
CA THR A 91 0.80 5.46 -4.51
C THR A 91 -0.21 5.60 -3.37
N ARG A 92 0.23 5.94 -2.16
CA ARG A 92 -0.68 6.20 -1.03
C ARG A 92 -1.59 7.39 -1.31
N LYS A 93 -1.04 8.47 -1.86
CA LYS A 93 -1.84 9.63 -2.24
C LYS A 93 -2.95 9.25 -3.22
N ALA A 94 -2.65 8.43 -4.23
CA ALA A 94 -3.65 7.99 -5.19
C ALA A 94 -4.79 7.16 -4.56
N VAL A 95 -4.46 6.29 -3.60
CA VAL A 95 -5.45 5.56 -2.80
C VAL A 95 -6.34 6.53 -2.01
N LEU A 96 -5.75 7.46 -1.27
CA LEU A 96 -6.47 8.41 -0.43
C LEU A 96 -7.36 9.37 -1.24
N ASP A 97 -6.85 9.88 -2.36
CA ASP A 97 -7.60 10.75 -3.26
C ASP A 97 -8.84 10.01 -3.80
N GLY A 98 -8.70 8.73 -4.18
CA GLY A 98 -9.83 7.90 -4.62
C GLY A 98 -10.87 7.66 -3.54
N ILE A 99 -10.45 7.37 -2.31
CA ILE A 99 -11.35 7.18 -1.14
C ILE A 99 -12.17 8.44 -0.83
N GLY A 100 -11.63 9.62 -1.15
CA GLY A 100 -12.34 10.90 -0.99
C GLY A 100 -13.65 10.98 -1.76
N TYR A 101 -13.81 10.21 -2.84
CA TYR A 101 -15.00 10.18 -3.69
C TYR A 101 -15.91 8.97 -3.44
N VAL A 102 -15.49 8.03 -2.60
CA VAL A 102 -16.28 6.83 -2.28
C VAL A 102 -17.47 7.21 -1.38
N LYS A 103 -18.66 6.80 -1.81
CA LYS A 103 -19.90 6.92 -1.04
C LYS A 103 -20.08 5.74 -0.08
N GLU A 104 -20.86 5.94 0.95
CA GLU A 104 -21.21 4.90 1.94
C GLU A 104 -21.80 3.64 1.28
N GLU A 105 -22.70 3.81 0.30
CA GLU A 105 -23.33 2.70 -0.43
C GLU A 105 -22.33 1.80 -1.18
N ASP A 106 -21.18 2.37 -1.58
CA ASP A 106 -20.12 1.67 -2.30
C ASP A 106 -19.07 1.08 -1.36
N PHE A 107 -18.98 1.58 -0.13
CA PHE A 107 -17.91 1.24 0.80
C PHE A 107 -17.92 -0.24 1.20
N TYR A 108 -19.12 -0.77 1.44
CA TYR A 108 -19.35 -2.16 1.86
C TYR A 108 -19.76 -3.08 0.71
N ARG A 109 -20.13 -2.50 -0.45
CA ARG A 109 -20.65 -3.27 -1.58
C ARG A 109 -19.54 -4.11 -2.19
N LEU A 110 -19.76 -5.42 -2.27
CA LEU A 110 -18.90 -6.32 -3.01
C LEU A 110 -19.12 -6.13 -4.52
N GLN A 111 -18.02 -6.11 -5.26
CA GLN A 111 -17.99 -6.17 -6.71
C GLN A 111 -16.96 -7.19 -7.16
N THR A 112 -17.33 -7.99 -8.16
CA THR A 112 -16.40 -8.89 -8.83
C THR A 112 -15.53 -8.10 -9.81
N ILE A 113 -14.21 -8.09 -9.59
CA ILE A 113 -13.24 -7.48 -10.48
C ILE A 113 -12.24 -8.55 -10.90
N GLY A 114 -12.26 -8.91 -12.18
CA GLY A 114 -11.52 -10.08 -12.68
C GLY A 114 -12.13 -11.38 -12.15
N HIS A 115 -11.39 -12.10 -11.30
CA HIS A 115 -11.81 -13.37 -10.71
C HIS A 115 -12.05 -13.30 -9.20
N GLU A 116 -11.95 -12.11 -8.62
CA GLU A 116 -12.00 -11.90 -7.18
C GLU A 116 -13.09 -10.87 -6.83
N GLU A 117 -13.58 -10.93 -5.59
CA GLU A 117 -14.57 -9.99 -5.08
C GLU A 117 -13.92 -9.03 -4.09
N TYR A 118 -14.23 -7.75 -4.26
CA TYR A 118 -13.71 -6.68 -3.45
C TYR A 118 -14.82 -5.75 -2.99
N SER A 119 -14.69 -5.22 -1.77
CA SER A 119 -15.30 -3.97 -1.33
C SER A 119 -14.21 -2.94 -1.04
N VAL A 120 -14.56 -1.65 -0.95
CA VAL A 120 -13.59 -0.63 -0.55
C VAL A 120 -13.02 -0.96 0.83
N LEU A 121 -13.86 -1.38 1.77
CA LEU A 121 -13.41 -1.84 3.10
C LEU A 121 -12.31 -2.90 2.99
N SER A 122 -12.55 -3.99 2.24
CA SER A 122 -11.57 -5.08 2.10
C SER A 122 -10.27 -4.61 1.42
N ILE A 123 -10.37 -3.65 0.50
CA ILE A 123 -9.19 -3.07 -0.16
C ILE A 123 -8.34 -2.30 0.87
N LEU A 124 -8.96 -1.48 1.74
CA LEU A 124 -8.23 -0.72 2.75
C LEU A 124 -7.55 -1.64 3.77
N GLU A 125 -8.25 -2.68 4.22
CA GLU A 125 -7.69 -3.70 5.12
C GLU A 125 -6.51 -4.41 4.47
N ASN A 126 -6.62 -4.78 3.20
CA ASN A 126 -5.55 -5.43 2.45
C ASN A 126 -4.32 -4.52 2.31
N VAL A 127 -4.51 -3.24 1.96
CA VAL A 127 -3.40 -2.27 1.85
C VAL A 127 -2.69 -2.11 3.21
N ALA A 128 -3.45 -1.97 4.31
CA ALA A 128 -2.86 -1.83 5.64
C ALA A 128 -2.12 -3.10 6.07
N SER A 129 -2.67 -4.28 5.79
CA SER A 129 -2.03 -5.57 6.06
C SER A 129 -0.75 -5.74 5.26
N HIS A 130 -0.77 -5.38 3.98
CA HIS A 130 0.36 -5.49 3.05
C HIS A 130 1.56 -4.66 3.50
N ASP A 131 1.32 -3.42 3.94
CA ASP A 131 2.35 -2.56 4.54
C ASP A 131 3.00 -3.23 5.76
N ARG A 132 2.20 -3.79 6.68
CA ARG A 132 2.70 -4.42 7.91
C ARG A 132 3.52 -5.67 7.59
N GLU A 133 3.02 -6.52 6.70
CA GLU A 133 3.69 -7.75 6.27
C GLU A 133 5.06 -7.45 5.67
N HIS A 134 5.13 -6.50 4.73
CA HIS A 134 6.39 -6.21 4.05
C HIS A 134 7.35 -5.38 4.90
N ALA A 135 6.86 -4.52 5.80
CA ALA A 135 7.73 -3.89 6.80
C ALA A 135 8.44 -4.95 7.64
N GLU A 136 7.70 -5.97 8.09
CA GLU A 136 8.25 -7.08 8.87
C GLU A 136 9.19 -7.96 8.04
N GLN A 137 8.84 -8.26 6.79
CA GLN A 137 9.70 -9.02 5.88
C GLN A 137 11.04 -8.31 5.63
N ILE A 138 11.02 -6.99 5.45
CA ILE A 138 12.24 -6.19 5.24
C ILE A 138 13.10 -6.19 6.50
N ARG A 139 12.52 -5.90 7.69
CA ARG A 139 13.26 -5.98 8.98
C ARG A 139 13.95 -7.33 9.15
N LYS A 140 13.22 -8.40 8.90
CA LYS A 140 13.73 -9.77 8.93
C LYS A 140 14.88 -10.01 7.94
N THR A 141 14.86 -9.34 6.80
CA THR A 141 15.88 -9.51 5.76
C THR A 141 17.18 -8.78 6.10
N ILE A 142 17.09 -7.56 6.64
CA ILE A 142 18.27 -6.72 6.97
C ILE A 142 18.85 -6.99 8.37
N GLY A 143 18.13 -7.76 9.20
CA GLY A 143 18.43 -7.96 10.61
C GLY A 143 17.91 -6.80 11.45
N GLU A 144 17.33 -7.06 12.62
CA GLU A 144 16.90 -6.00 13.55
C GLU A 144 18.10 -5.07 13.84
N ARG A 145 17.96 -3.79 13.51
CA ARG A 145 18.91 -2.71 13.87
C ARG A 145 18.26 -1.80 14.90
#